data_AF-A0A929J360-F1
#
_entry.id   AF-A0A929J360-F1
#
_cell.length_a   1.000
_cell.length_b   1.000
_cell.length_c   1.000
_cell.angle_alpha   90.00
_cell.angle_beta   90.00
_cell.angle_gamma   90.00
#
_symmetry.space_group_name_H-M   'P 1'
#
loop_
_entity.id
_entity.type
_entity.pdbx_description
1 polymer ?
#
loop_
_entity_poly.entity_id
_entity_poly.type
_entity_poly.pdbx_seq_one_letter_code
_entity_poly.pdbx_strand_id
1 'polypeptide(L)'
;MKKILLALTIAMSVASTGHASLAAKHWPASDKAKQFVKDTIVIGMLASPYGTGWSKNEQLLTYFKEAREAGITGHEMTLPAASMNWDALMKQHHHFRAAMAEEPENYIFVKSTRDIEAAHIKGKTAVIWNSQTATIL
;
A
#
# COMPACT_ATOMS: atom_id res chain seq x y z
N MET A 1 -46.20 6.45 -23.14
CA MET A 1 -45.34 7.48 -22.54
C MET A 1 -44.97 7.20 -21.08
N LYS A 2 -45.92 7.01 -20.14
CA LYS A 2 -45.62 6.72 -18.72
C LYS A 2 -44.69 5.51 -18.48
N LYS A 3 -44.89 4.42 -19.22
CA LYS A 3 -44.04 3.20 -19.12
C LYS A 3 -42.61 3.39 -19.65
N ILE A 4 -42.44 4.29 -20.64
CA ILE A 4 -41.13 4.63 -21.21
C ILE A 4 -40.36 5.53 -20.24
N LEU A 5 -41.06 6.50 -19.62
CA LEU A 5 -40.47 7.34 -18.57
C LEU A 5 -39.99 6.49 -17.39
N LEU A 6 -40.79 5.52 -16.94
CA LEU A 6 -40.45 4.64 -15.83
C LEU A 6 -39.23 3.75 -16.13
N ALA A 7 -39.12 3.24 -17.36
CA ALA A 7 -37.99 2.43 -17.80
C ALA A 7 -36.68 3.25 -17.87
N LEU A 8 -36.76 4.51 -18.30
CA LEU A 8 -35.63 5.44 -18.30
C LEU A 8 -35.17 5.78 -16.88
N THR A 9 -36.08 5.99 -15.93
CA THR A 9 -35.72 6.27 -14.53
C THR A 9 -35.05 5.07 -13.85
N ILE A 10 -35.50 3.85 -14.15
CA ILE A 10 -34.88 2.63 -13.63
C ILE A 10 -33.50 2.44 -14.26
N ALA A 11 -33.34 2.60 -15.57
CA ALA A 11 -32.04 2.48 -16.24
C ALA A 11 -31.00 3.49 -15.71
N MET A 12 -31.41 4.72 -15.39
CA MET A 12 -30.52 5.72 -14.79
C MET A 12 -30.13 5.42 -13.34
N SER A 13 -30.94 4.65 -12.60
CA SER A 13 -30.63 4.29 -11.21
C SER A 13 -29.77 3.04 -11.06
N VAL A 14 -29.67 2.18 -12.10
CA VAL A 14 -28.70 1.07 -12.13
C VAL A 14 -27.33 1.50 -12.69
N ALA A 15 -27.25 2.66 -13.34
CA ALA A 15 -26.02 3.21 -13.89
C ALA A 15 -25.13 3.92 -12.86
N SER A 16 -25.59 4.10 -11.61
CA SER A 16 -24.71 4.45 -10.50
C SER A 16 -23.88 3.23 -10.14
N THR A 17 -22.85 2.94 -10.94
CA THR A 17 -21.76 2.08 -10.51
C THR A 17 -21.27 2.64 -9.19
N GLY A 18 -21.51 1.93 -8.09
CA GLY A 18 -20.97 2.29 -6.79
C GLY A 18 -19.46 2.33 -6.93
N HIS A 19 -18.91 3.54 -7.09
CA HIS A 19 -17.47 3.75 -7.00
C HIS A 19 -17.12 3.44 -5.56
N ALA A 20 -16.66 2.22 -5.29
CA ALA A 20 -15.96 1.93 -4.06
C ALA A 20 -14.84 2.98 -3.96
N SER A 21 -14.97 3.89 -3.00
CA SER A 21 -14.07 5.02 -2.86
C SER A 21 -12.64 4.49 -2.74
N LEU A 22 -11.77 4.89 -3.67
CA LEU A 22 -10.33 4.71 -3.54
C LEU A 22 -9.76 5.58 -2.42
N ALA A 23 -10.51 6.59 -1.96
CA ALA A 23 -10.07 7.44 -0.85
C ALA A 23 -10.11 6.66 0.47
N ALA A 24 -8.94 6.57 1.11
CA ALA A 24 -8.80 6.02 2.44
C ALA A 24 -9.64 6.84 3.44
N LYS A 25 -10.13 6.18 4.51
CA LYS A 25 -10.79 6.90 5.60
C LYS A 25 -9.76 7.76 6.33
N HIS A 26 -10.00 9.07 6.38
CA HIS A 26 -9.23 9.97 7.23
C HIS A 26 -9.89 10.10 8.59
N TRP A 27 -9.08 9.92 9.63
CA TRP A 27 -9.48 10.13 11.02
C TRP A 27 -8.80 11.39 11.55
N PRO A 28 -9.52 12.27 12.27
CA PRO A 28 -8.91 13.46 12.84
C PRO A 28 -7.84 13.07 13.87
N ALA A 29 -6.69 13.73 13.82
CA ALA A 29 -5.62 13.62 14.80
C ALA A 29 -5.23 15.01 15.29
N SER A 30 -4.87 15.13 16.57
CA SER A 30 -4.32 16.38 17.10
C SER A 30 -2.97 16.68 16.45
N ASP A 31 -2.56 17.95 16.40
CA ASP A 31 -1.28 18.33 15.81
C ASP A 31 -0.09 17.72 16.57
N LYS A 32 -0.22 17.58 17.90
CA LYS A 32 0.74 16.87 18.73
C LYS A 32 0.90 15.40 18.30
N ALA A 33 -0.20 14.71 18.00
CA ALA A 33 -0.16 13.31 17.56
C ALA A 33 0.48 13.19 16.16
N LYS A 34 0.12 14.07 15.23
CA LYS A 34 0.75 14.11 13.89
C LYS A 34 2.26 14.35 13.99
N GLN A 35 2.68 15.30 14.83
CA GLN A 35 4.10 15.61 15.00
C GLN A 35 4.85 14.44 15.65
N PHE A 36 4.27 13.80 16.68
CA PHE A 36 4.86 12.62 17.31
C PHE A 36 5.16 11.49 16.30
N VAL A 37 4.22 11.21 15.39
CA VAL A 37 4.42 10.19 14.34
C VAL A 37 5.53 10.61 13.38
N LYS A 38 5.60 11.89 12.98
CA LYS A 38 6.64 12.41 12.07
C LYS A 38 8.04 12.40 12.68
N ASP A 39 8.15 12.60 13.99
CA ASP A 39 9.42 12.62 14.74
C ASP A 39 9.92 11.21 15.11
N THR A 40 9.08 10.18 14.92
CA THR A 40 9.37 8.81 15.33
C THR A 40 9.61 7.91 14.13
N ILE A 41 10.53 6.96 14.25
CA ILE A 41 10.63 5.85 13.29
C ILE A 41 9.41 4.96 13.46
N VAL A 42 8.49 5.01 12.51
CA VAL A 42 7.26 4.21 12.51
C VAL A 42 7.28 3.20 11.37
N ILE A 43 7.15 1.91 11.68
CA ILE A 43 7.08 0.83 10.70
C ILE A 43 5.64 0.33 10.61
N GLY A 44 5.03 0.49 9.43
CA GLY A 44 3.77 -0.14 9.10
C GLY A 44 3.95 -1.62 8.77
N MET A 45 2.93 -2.43 9.08
CA MET A 45 2.87 -3.82 8.61
C MET A 45 1.92 -3.88 7.42
N LEU A 46 2.44 -4.27 6.27
CA LEU A 46 1.71 -4.41 5.02
C LEU A 46 1.56 -5.89 4.71
N ALA A 47 0.34 -6.40 4.87
CA ALA A 47 -0.04 -7.69 4.31
C ALA A 47 -0.35 -7.50 2.83
N SER A 48 0.36 -8.21 1.95
CA SER A 48 0.10 -8.10 0.51
C SER A 48 -1.35 -8.52 0.21
N PRO A 49 -2.06 -7.81 -0.68
CA PRO A 49 -3.36 -8.27 -1.16
C PRO A 49 -3.24 -9.67 -1.78
N TYR A 50 -4.29 -10.50 -1.61
CA TYR A 50 -4.34 -11.86 -2.14
C TYR A 50 -3.98 -11.92 -3.64
N GLY A 51 -3.26 -12.96 -4.07
CA GLY A 51 -2.82 -13.09 -5.46
C GLY A 51 -1.43 -12.49 -5.68
N THR A 52 -1.31 -11.42 -6.47
CA THR A 52 -0.02 -10.74 -6.73
C THR A 52 0.10 -9.37 -6.07
N GLY A 53 -0.88 -8.97 -5.27
CA GLY A 53 -1.00 -7.63 -4.70
C GLY A 53 -1.97 -6.74 -5.47
N TRP A 54 -1.63 -5.46 -5.65
CA TRP A 54 -2.45 -4.48 -6.36
C TRP A 54 -2.49 -4.75 -7.88
N SER A 55 -3.62 -4.41 -8.51
CA SER A 55 -3.82 -4.61 -9.95
C SER A 55 -3.15 -3.55 -10.81
N LYS A 56 -2.80 -2.39 -10.23
CA LYS A 56 -2.04 -1.32 -10.86
C LYS A 56 -0.91 -0.87 -9.94
N ASN A 57 0.27 -0.61 -10.51
CA ASN A 57 1.45 -0.14 -9.77
C ASN A 57 1.16 1.17 -9.02
N GLU A 58 0.44 2.10 -9.66
CA GLU A 58 -0.01 3.37 -9.08
C GLU A 58 -0.71 3.23 -7.72
N GLN A 59 -1.45 2.15 -7.48
CA GLN A 59 -2.14 1.95 -6.21
C GLN A 59 -1.15 1.73 -5.05
N LEU A 60 -0.08 0.97 -5.30
CA LEU A 60 0.99 0.78 -4.33
C LEU A 60 1.76 2.08 -4.10
N LEU A 61 2.11 2.78 -5.19
CA LEU A 61 2.88 4.03 -5.12
C LEU A 61 2.11 5.10 -4.35
N THR A 62 0.82 5.25 -4.64
CA THR A 62 -0.08 6.17 -3.92
C THR A 62 -0.16 5.81 -2.44
N TYR A 63 -0.32 4.52 -2.11
CA TYR A 63 -0.34 4.08 -0.72
C TYR A 63 0.94 4.46 0.03
N PHE A 64 2.12 4.20 -0.55
CA PHE A 64 3.38 4.53 0.11
C PHE A 64 3.61 6.03 0.25
N LYS A 65 3.19 6.81 -0.75
CA LYS A 65 3.22 8.28 -0.67
C LYS A 65 2.35 8.79 0.49
N GLU A 66 1.09 8.38 0.54
CA GLU A 66 0.15 8.78 1.59
C GLU A 66 0.64 8.35 2.98
N ALA A 67 1.17 7.12 3.10
CA ALA A 67 1.73 6.63 4.36
C ALA A 67 2.94 7.46 4.81
N ARG A 68 3.83 7.86 3.87
CA ARG A 68 4.97 8.73 4.20
C ARG A 68 4.51 10.12 4.61
N GLU A 69 3.53 10.70 3.93
CA GLU A 69 2.93 12.00 4.29
C GLU A 69 2.28 11.98 5.70
N ALA A 70 1.71 10.83 6.08
CA ALA A 70 1.19 10.58 7.43
C ALA A 70 2.28 10.36 8.49
N GLY A 71 3.54 10.20 8.08
CA GLY A 71 4.71 10.06 8.95
C GLY A 71 5.25 8.62 9.09
N ILE A 72 4.64 7.63 8.44
CA ILE A 72 5.15 6.25 8.43
C ILE A 72 6.49 6.20 7.72
N THR A 73 7.52 5.69 8.40
CA THR A 73 8.91 5.65 7.91
C THR A 73 9.13 4.56 6.88
N GLY A 74 8.47 3.43 7.05
CA GLY A 74 8.65 2.28 6.18
C GLY A 74 7.61 1.21 6.43
N HIS A 75 7.66 0.16 5.62
CA HIS A 75 6.79 -0.97 5.75
C HIS A 75 7.59 -2.27 5.81
N GLU A 76 7.19 -3.11 6.76
CA GLU A 76 7.40 -4.54 6.64
C GLU A 76 6.34 -5.10 5.69
N MET A 77 6.80 -5.78 4.65
CA MET A 77 5.97 -6.31 3.58
C MET A 77 5.93 -7.83 3.69
N THR A 78 4.80 -8.34 4.16
CA THR A 78 4.57 -9.77 4.32
C THR A 78 4.20 -10.41 2.97
N LEU A 79 5.05 -11.33 2.49
CA LEU A 79 4.91 -12.06 1.23
C LEU A 79 5.13 -13.57 1.45
N PRO A 80 4.51 -14.46 0.67
CA PRO A 80 3.41 -14.22 -0.24
C PRO A 80 2.07 -14.29 0.48
N ALA A 81 1.07 -13.58 -0.01
CA ALA A 81 -0.29 -13.66 0.54
C ALA A 81 -0.93 -15.03 0.29
N ALA A 82 -1.26 -15.75 1.36
CA ALA A 82 -2.03 -16.99 1.35
C ALA A 82 -1.43 -18.10 0.47
N SER A 83 -0.11 -18.11 0.38
CA SER A 83 0.68 -19.14 -0.26
C SER A 83 1.88 -19.47 0.61
N MET A 84 2.34 -20.71 0.57
CA MET A 84 3.52 -21.18 1.30
C MET A 84 4.58 -21.70 0.32
N ASN A 85 4.73 -21.02 -0.81
CA ASN A 85 5.59 -21.46 -1.90
C ASN A 85 6.60 -20.37 -2.30
N TRP A 86 7.84 -20.80 -2.56
CA TRP A 86 8.96 -19.92 -2.93
C TRP A 86 8.72 -19.14 -4.24
N ASP A 87 8.19 -19.78 -5.27
CA ASP A 87 7.90 -19.14 -6.56
C ASP A 87 6.85 -18.04 -6.41
N ALA A 88 5.85 -18.26 -5.54
CA ALA A 88 4.86 -17.24 -5.21
C ALA A 88 5.50 -16.05 -4.48
N LEU A 89 6.39 -16.32 -3.51
CA LEU A 89 7.16 -15.30 -2.81
C LEU A 89 7.99 -14.46 -3.79
N MET A 90 8.75 -15.11 -4.67
CA MET A 90 9.60 -14.43 -5.65
C MET A 90 8.77 -13.65 -6.68
N LYS A 91 7.67 -14.21 -7.16
CA LYS A 91 6.75 -13.52 -8.08
C LYS A 91 6.22 -12.23 -7.46
N GLN A 92 5.73 -12.27 -6.21
CA GLN A 92 5.25 -11.08 -5.53
C GLN A 92 6.39 -10.08 -5.27
N HIS A 93 7.54 -10.55 -4.78
CA HIS A 93 8.70 -9.70 -4.55
C HIS A 93 9.11 -8.94 -5.82
N HIS A 94 9.17 -9.62 -6.97
CA HIS A 94 9.47 -8.97 -8.26
C HIS A 94 8.38 -7.97 -8.67
N HIS A 95 7.10 -8.31 -8.48
CA HIS A 95 5.97 -7.41 -8.76
C HIS A 95 6.07 -6.10 -7.96
N PHE A 96 6.28 -6.20 -6.65
CA PHE A 96 6.44 -5.04 -5.77
C PHE A 96 7.67 -4.20 -6.15
N ARG A 97 8.80 -4.84 -6.46
CA ARG A 97 10.01 -4.13 -6.90
C ARG A 97 9.83 -3.45 -8.25
N ALA A 98 9.11 -4.06 -9.19
CA ALA A 98 8.84 -3.46 -10.48
C ALA A 98 8.00 -2.19 -10.35
N ALA A 99 6.96 -2.22 -9.50
CA ALA A 99 6.18 -1.03 -9.19
C ALA A 99 7.05 0.07 -8.57
N MET A 100 7.83 -0.24 -7.53
CA MET A 100 8.72 0.74 -6.88
C MET A 100 9.84 1.27 -7.79
N ALA A 101 10.20 0.55 -8.86
CA ALA A 101 11.19 1.00 -9.83
C ALA A 101 10.68 2.12 -10.74
N GLU A 102 9.38 2.42 -10.74
CA GLU A 102 8.81 3.59 -11.42
C GLU A 102 9.18 4.91 -10.71
N GLU A 103 9.44 4.86 -9.40
CA GLU A 103 9.83 6.02 -8.56
C GLU A 103 11.02 5.67 -7.63
N PRO A 104 12.18 5.27 -8.17
CA PRO A 104 13.26 4.64 -7.41
C PRO A 104 13.87 5.55 -6.33
N GLU A 105 13.72 6.86 -6.45
CA GLU A 105 14.20 7.84 -5.48
C GLU A 105 13.44 7.83 -4.15
N ASN A 106 12.23 7.28 -4.12
CA ASN A 106 11.35 7.30 -2.95
C ASN A 106 11.61 6.15 -1.96
N TYR A 107 12.45 5.17 -2.31
CA TYR A 107 12.59 3.93 -1.56
C TYR A 107 14.01 3.64 -1.09
N ILE A 108 14.13 2.98 0.08
CA ILE A 108 15.37 2.32 0.54
C ILE A 108 15.03 0.87 0.85
N PHE A 109 15.61 -0.06 0.10
CA PHE A 109 15.52 -1.49 0.42
C PHE A 109 16.46 -1.81 1.57
N VAL A 110 15.87 -2.15 2.72
CA VAL A 110 16.56 -2.29 3.99
C VAL A 110 17.44 -3.55 4.00
N LYS A 111 18.70 -3.39 4.40
CA LYS A 111 19.63 -4.48 4.68
C LYS A 111 20.16 -4.44 6.12
N SER A 112 20.02 -3.31 6.79
CA SER A 112 20.47 -3.07 8.15
C SER A 112 19.59 -2.03 8.86
N THR A 113 19.66 -1.95 10.18
CA THR A 113 18.91 -0.94 10.96
C THR A 113 19.24 0.50 10.56
N ARG A 114 20.48 0.77 10.14
CA ARG A 114 20.92 2.09 9.64
C ARG A 114 20.17 2.54 8.38
N ASP A 115 19.69 1.59 7.57
CA ASP A 115 18.90 1.93 6.38
C ASP A 115 17.52 2.48 6.77
N ILE A 116 16.95 2.00 7.89
CA ILE A 116 15.67 2.50 8.43
C ILE A 116 15.84 3.93 8.93
N GLU A 117 16.91 4.19 9.70
CA GLU A 117 17.25 5.54 10.16
C GLU A 117 17.50 6.48 8.97
N ALA A 118 18.26 6.02 7.97
CA ALA A 118 18.51 6.80 6.77
C ALA A 118 17.23 7.09 5.98
N ALA A 119 16.30 6.14 5.89
CA ALA A 119 15.01 6.34 5.24
C ALA A 119 14.19 7.41 5.97
N HIS A 120 14.13 7.33 7.31
CA HIS A 120 13.45 8.32 8.14
C HIS A 120 13.98 9.74 7.91
N ILE A 121 15.30 9.92 8.03
CA ILE A 121 15.98 11.21 7.88
C ILE A 121 15.81 11.78 6.47
N LYS A 122 15.89 10.92 5.44
CA LYS A 122 15.79 11.34 4.04
C LYS A 122 14.35 11.47 3.54
N GLY A 123 13.35 11.20 4.39
CA GLY A 123 11.95 11.21 3.98
C GLY A 123 11.58 10.12 2.97
N LYS A 124 12.37 9.04 2.88
CA LYS A 124 12.13 7.90 1.98
C LYS A 124 11.39 6.79 2.71
N THR A 125 10.72 5.92 1.95
CA THR A 125 10.07 4.72 2.49
C THR A 125 11.11 3.61 2.66
N ALA A 126 11.32 3.16 3.91
CA ALA A 126 12.07 1.93 4.18
C ALA A 126 11.24 0.70 3.78
N VAL A 127 11.81 -0.16 2.95
CA VAL A 127 11.16 -1.39 2.47
C VAL A 127 11.84 -2.59 3.11
N ILE A 128 11.11 -3.30 3.95
CA ILE A 128 11.56 -4.50 4.66
C ILE A 128 10.76 -5.69 4.14
N TRP A 129 11.43 -6.75 3.72
CA TRP A 129 10.77 -7.95 3.24
C TRP A 129 10.56 -8.94 4.39
N ASN A 130 9.35 -9.44 4.53
CA ASN A 130 9.01 -10.50 5.46
C ASN A 130 8.41 -11.69 4.72
N SER A 131 8.88 -12.89 5.06
CA SER A 131 8.24 -14.13 4.63
C SER A 131 7.04 -14.41 5.52
N GLN A 132 5.87 -14.65 4.95
CA GLN A 132 4.64 -14.97 5.68
C GLN A 132 4.83 -16.12 6.68
N THR A 133 5.69 -17.07 6.35
CA THR A 133 6.09 -18.15 7.25
C THR A 133 7.51 -18.60 6.92
N ALA A 134 8.24 -19.03 7.96
CA ALA A 134 9.58 -19.59 7.80
C ALA A 134 9.59 -20.86 6.93
N THR A 135 8.45 -21.56 6.78
CA THR A 135 8.33 -22.79 5.99
C THR A 135 8.48 -22.58 4.47
N ILE A 136 8.54 -21.33 4.01
CA ILE A 136 8.77 -20.99 2.60
C ILE A 136 10.27 -21.02 2.26
N LEU A 137 11.13 -20.82 3.27
CA LEU A 137 12.57 -20.61 3.13
C LEU A 137 13.36 -21.92 3.29
#